data_AF-A0A0K1W2G4-F1
#
_entry.id   AF-A0A0K1W2G4-F1
#
_cell.length_a   1.000
_cell.length_b   1.000
_cell.length_c   1.000
_cell.angle_alpha   90.00
_cell.angle_beta   90.00
_cell.angle_gamma   90.00
#
_symmetry.space_group_name_H-M   'P 1'
#
loop_
_entity.id
_entity.type
_entity.pdbx_description
1 polymer ?
#
loop_
_entity_poly.entity_id
_entity_poly.type
_entity_poly.pdbx_seq_one_letter_code
_entity_poly.pdbx_strand_id
1 'polypeptide(L)'
;MIRDYDNYSFLPYEIINREILILFSLFGKDNKYLNDLQTEWFEKKDLDTFREYIETSFEKNEIHDDRVVNRDSLSCLLRLMAMCDCFYDYQSVYDSAFKFFMETKKQTMDHLHIYDFAFKEFAFSLLKGFEEAFVKIKIIKKYEVIIQEITNCLYKLKEDIQFNILIEEFYRLNDLISDLLDILEDDETDNTEFESDNEVILYNFAIYYSTKFYFSLLFRELIIQQEEKLTKKIIMQEKPLIMEEELRISETKMVSDLPEDIFYKTLKN
;
A
#
# COMPACT_ATOMS: atom_id res chain seq x y z
N MET A 1 20.62 -19.50 5.89
CA MET A 1 19.45 -20.34 6.19
C MET A 1 18.29 -19.71 5.45
N ILE A 2 17.60 -20.46 4.60
CA ILE A 2 16.41 -19.97 3.89
C ILE A 2 15.30 -19.87 4.93
N ARG A 3 14.66 -18.70 5.03
CA ARG A 3 13.60 -18.42 6.00
C ARG A 3 12.25 -18.58 5.33
N ASP A 4 11.31 -19.13 6.09
CA ASP A 4 9.91 -19.25 5.71
C ASP A 4 9.17 -17.92 5.92
N TYR A 5 8.06 -17.71 5.22
CA TYR A 5 7.20 -16.53 5.31
C TYR A 5 6.69 -16.30 6.73
N ASP A 6 6.52 -17.36 7.53
CA ASP A 6 6.15 -17.29 8.95
C ASP A 6 7.04 -16.36 9.79
N ASN A 7 8.28 -16.08 9.34
CA ASN A 7 9.17 -15.11 10.01
C ASN A 7 8.77 -13.64 9.80
N TYR A 8 7.85 -13.38 8.87
CA TYR A 8 7.40 -12.05 8.47
C TYR A 8 5.89 -11.92 8.46
N SER A 9 5.14 -13.00 8.67
CA SER A 9 3.67 -13.04 8.58
C SER A 9 2.97 -12.14 9.60
N PHE A 10 3.64 -11.67 10.65
CA PHE A 10 3.09 -10.71 11.60
C PHE A 10 3.12 -9.24 11.10
N LEU A 11 4.02 -8.93 10.16
CA LEU A 11 4.23 -7.56 9.67
C LEU A 11 3.00 -6.95 8.96
N PRO A 12 2.23 -7.68 8.11
CA PRO A 12 1.01 -7.14 7.52
C PRO A 12 0.01 -6.67 8.58
N TYR A 13 -0.13 -7.44 9.67
CA TYR A 13 -1.04 -7.07 10.76
C TYR A 13 -0.60 -5.80 11.48
N GLU A 14 0.70 -5.63 11.72
CA GLU A 14 1.24 -4.40 12.31
C GLU A 14 0.96 -3.18 11.43
N ILE A 15 1.14 -3.30 10.11
CA ILE A 15 0.89 -2.22 9.16
C ILE A 15 -0.60 -1.87 9.11
N ILE A 16 -1.49 -2.86 8.99
CA ILE A 16 -2.95 -2.62 8.93
C ILE A 16 -3.44 -1.97 10.22
N ASN A 17 -2.95 -2.42 11.39
CA ASN A 17 -3.27 -1.79 12.68
C ASN A 17 -2.94 -0.30 12.66
N ARG A 18 -1.74 0.06 12.19
CA ARG A 18 -1.28 1.46 12.13
C ARG A 18 -2.10 2.26 11.14
N GLU A 19 -2.37 1.72 9.96
CA GLU A 19 -3.11 2.42 8.92
C GLU A 19 -4.56 2.68 9.34
N ILE A 20 -5.25 1.70 9.94
CA ILE A 20 -6.60 1.92 10.50
C ILE A 20 -6.57 3.04 11.55
N LEU A 21 -5.58 3.06 12.44
CA LEU A 21 -5.46 4.14 13.43
C LEU A 21 -5.30 5.52 12.78
N ILE A 22 -4.45 5.61 11.75
CA ILE A 22 -4.21 6.87 11.02
C ILE A 22 -5.51 7.34 10.36
N LEU A 23 -6.18 6.47 9.60
CA LEU A 23 -7.44 6.79 8.92
C LEU A 23 -8.52 7.26 9.91
N PHE A 24 -8.64 6.60 11.06
CA PHE A 24 -9.58 7.01 12.10
C PHE A 24 -9.30 8.39 12.70
N SER A 25 -8.02 8.72 12.86
CA SER A 25 -7.62 10.02 13.38
C SER A 25 -7.89 11.13 12.38
N LEU A 26 -7.74 10.86 11.08
CA LEU A 26 -7.95 11.83 10.01
C LEU A 26 -9.44 12.09 9.74
N PHE A 27 -10.23 11.02 9.62
CA PHE A 27 -11.63 11.12 9.19
C PHE A 27 -12.65 11.07 10.34
N GLY A 28 -12.17 10.86 11.57
CA GLY A 28 -12.94 11.03 12.79
C GLY A 28 -13.89 9.87 13.14
N LYS A 29 -14.37 9.89 14.39
CA LYS A 29 -15.27 8.88 14.97
C LYS A 29 -16.68 8.87 14.37
N ASP A 30 -17.06 9.89 13.62
CA ASP A 30 -18.41 9.99 13.07
C ASP A 30 -18.57 9.21 11.75
N ASN A 31 -17.45 8.79 11.14
CA ASN A 31 -17.47 7.95 9.95
C ASN A 31 -17.88 6.50 10.32
N LYS A 32 -19.15 6.16 10.07
CA LYS A 32 -19.73 4.85 10.38
C LYS A 32 -19.05 3.71 9.62
N TYR A 33 -18.65 3.94 8.37
CA TYR A 33 -17.93 2.95 7.58
C TYR A 33 -16.59 2.60 8.24
N LEU A 34 -15.78 3.60 8.60
CA LEU A 34 -14.52 3.38 9.30
C LEU A 34 -14.73 2.66 10.63
N ASN A 35 -15.70 3.08 11.46
CA ASN A 35 -16.08 2.40 12.72
C ASN A 35 -16.30 0.90 12.51
N ASP A 36 -17.13 0.53 11.52
CA ASP A 36 -17.42 -0.86 11.18
C ASP A 36 -16.12 -1.62 10.81
N LEU A 37 -15.18 -1.01 10.07
CA LEU A 37 -13.90 -1.62 9.68
C LEU A 37 -12.96 -1.84 10.87
N GLN A 38 -12.83 -0.87 11.77
CA GLN A 38 -12.00 -1.02 12.97
C GLN A 38 -12.51 -2.13 13.85
N THR A 39 -13.81 -2.17 14.12
CA THR A 39 -14.40 -3.22 14.94
C THR A 39 -14.10 -4.58 14.35
N GLU A 40 -14.38 -4.79 13.06
CA GLU A 40 -14.12 -6.06 12.39
C GLU A 40 -12.63 -6.46 12.47
N TRP A 41 -11.73 -5.53 12.12
CA TRP A 41 -10.30 -5.83 12.10
C TRP A 41 -9.76 -6.21 13.48
N PHE A 42 -10.09 -5.44 14.51
CA PHE A 42 -9.59 -5.70 15.87
C PHE A 42 -10.25 -6.90 16.55
N GLU A 43 -11.44 -7.32 16.10
CA GLU A 43 -12.11 -8.51 16.62
C GLU A 43 -11.60 -9.80 15.96
N LYS A 44 -11.43 -9.81 14.63
CA LYS A 44 -11.08 -11.03 13.89
C LYS A 44 -9.60 -11.17 13.59
N LYS A 45 -8.92 -10.07 13.26
CA LYS A 45 -7.52 -10.04 12.79
C LYS A 45 -7.25 -11.13 11.74
N ASP A 46 -8.11 -11.21 10.73
CA ASP A 46 -8.02 -12.16 9.63
C ASP A 46 -8.03 -11.39 8.31
N LEU A 47 -6.95 -11.51 7.52
CA LEU A 47 -6.75 -10.69 6.32
C LEU A 47 -7.79 -10.97 5.23
N ASP A 48 -8.09 -12.25 4.97
CA ASP A 48 -9.00 -12.66 3.91
C ASP A 48 -10.43 -12.20 4.21
N THR A 49 -10.89 -12.46 5.44
CA THR A 49 -12.21 -12.02 5.90
C THR A 49 -12.30 -10.49 5.92
N PHE A 50 -11.25 -9.81 6.37
CA PHE A 50 -11.24 -8.35 6.40
C PHE A 50 -11.32 -7.75 4.99
N ARG A 51 -10.61 -8.33 4.01
CA ARG A 51 -10.66 -7.87 2.63
C ARG A 51 -12.07 -7.91 2.02
N GLU A 52 -12.81 -8.98 2.28
CA GLU A 52 -14.21 -9.11 1.87
C GLU A 52 -15.12 -8.15 2.65
N TYR A 53 -14.86 -7.99 3.95
CA TYR A 53 -15.64 -7.11 4.81
C TYR A 53 -15.54 -5.64 4.40
N ILE A 54 -14.36 -5.17 3.98
CA ILE A 54 -14.15 -3.79 3.53
C ILE A 54 -15.19 -3.41 2.45
N GLU A 55 -15.34 -4.26 1.43
CA GLU A 55 -16.22 -4.02 0.29
C GLU A 55 -17.70 -4.08 0.71
N THR A 56 -18.09 -5.12 1.44
CA THR A 56 -19.48 -5.28 1.92
C THR A 56 -19.90 -4.17 2.88
N SER A 57 -18.99 -3.69 3.74
CA SER A 57 -19.24 -2.59 4.66
C SER A 57 -19.41 -1.26 3.91
N PHE A 58 -18.65 -1.04 2.85
CA PHE A 58 -18.77 0.15 2.01
C PHE A 58 -20.12 0.20 1.29
N GLU A 59 -20.51 -0.91 0.63
CA GLU A 59 -21.82 -0.99 -0.03
C GLU A 59 -22.98 -0.70 0.94
N LYS A 60 -22.90 -1.26 2.15
CA LYS A 60 -23.90 -1.09 3.19
C LYS A 60 -23.99 0.35 3.72
N ASN A 61 -22.86 1.02 3.89
CA ASN A 61 -22.81 2.32 4.58
C ASN A 61 -22.83 3.53 3.63
N GLU A 62 -22.36 3.37 2.38
CA GLU A 62 -22.17 4.50 1.44
C GLU A 62 -23.05 4.40 0.18
N ILE A 63 -23.44 3.19 -0.27
CA ILE A 63 -24.11 3.00 -1.57
C ILE A 63 -25.65 2.89 -1.45
N HIS A 64 -26.21 2.71 -0.26
CA HIS A 64 -27.61 2.32 -0.12
C HIS A 64 -28.67 3.39 -0.44
N ASP A 65 -28.37 4.70 -0.36
CA ASP A 65 -29.38 5.74 -0.62
C ASP A 65 -28.86 7.03 -1.32
N ASP A 66 -27.55 7.21 -1.51
CA ASP A 66 -26.98 8.41 -2.12
C ASP A 66 -26.42 8.18 -3.54
N ARG A 67 -26.70 9.12 -4.45
CA ARG A 67 -26.10 9.16 -5.80
C ARG A 67 -24.67 9.72 -5.78
N VAL A 68 -24.21 10.18 -4.62
CA VAL A 68 -22.94 10.86 -4.43
C VAL A 68 -22.18 10.10 -3.35
N VAL A 69 -21.03 9.56 -3.73
CA VAL A 69 -20.14 8.84 -2.82
C VAL A 69 -19.18 9.84 -2.18
N ASN A 70 -19.00 9.76 -0.86
CA ASN A 70 -18.00 10.58 -0.17
C ASN A 70 -16.58 10.18 -0.61
N ARG A 71 -15.78 11.17 -1.06
CA ARG A 71 -14.40 10.96 -1.54
C ARG A 71 -13.52 10.29 -0.48
N ASP A 72 -13.59 10.72 0.78
CA ASP A 72 -12.78 10.18 1.87
C ASP A 72 -13.11 8.71 2.16
N SER A 73 -14.41 8.36 2.17
CA SER A 73 -14.84 6.97 2.32
C SER A 73 -14.35 6.10 1.15
N LEU A 74 -14.40 6.62 -0.09
CA LEU A 74 -13.88 5.94 -1.28
C LEU A 74 -12.35 5.76 -1.22
N SER A 75 -11.63 6.79 -0.77
CA SER A 75 -10.18 6.73 -0.56
C SER A 75 -9.82 5.70 0.51
N CYS A 76 -10.57 5.64 1.61
CA CYS A 76 -10.41 4.63 2.63
C CYS A 76 -10.67 3.21 2.09
N LEU A 77 -11.75 3.02 1.33
CA LEU A 77 -12.06 1.76 0.66
C LEU A 77 -10.89 1.29 -0.21
N LEU A 78 -10.49 2.12 -1.17
CA LEU A 78 -9.45 1.76 -2.15
C LEU A 78 -8.11 1.50 -1.47
N ARG A 79 -7.75 2.31 -0.47
CA ARG A 79 -6.51 2.17 0.27
C ARG A 79 -6.46 0.88 1.10
N LEU A 80 -7.53 0.56 1.83
CA LEU A 80 -7.57 -0.67 2.64
C LEU A 80 -7.63 -1.92 1.76
N MET A 81 -8.39 -1.90 0.66
CA MET A 81 -8.41 -3.00 -0.32
C MET A 81 -7.03 -3.20 -0.95
N ALA A 82 -6.41 -2.14 -1.46
CA ALA A 82 -5.11 -2.19 -2.12
C ALA A 82 -4.01 -2.73 -1.18
N MET A 83 -4.03 -2.31 0.09
CA MET A 83 -3.11 -2.80 1.11
C MET A 83 -3.29 -4.30 1.36
N CYS A 84 -4.53 -4.77 1.54
CA CYS A 84 -4.81 -6.19 1.74
C CYS A 84 -4.40 -7.03 0.51
N ASP A 85 -4.77 -6.58 -0.69
CA ASP A 85 -4.40 -7.21 -1.96
C ASP A 85 -2.86 -7.30 -2.09
N CYS A 86 -2.15 -6.22 -1.72
CA CYS A 86 -0.68 -6.19 -1.74
C CYS A 86 -0.06 -7.28 -0.85
N PHE A 87 -0.56 -7.48 0.36
CA PHE A 87 -0.01 -8.47 1.29
C PHE A 87 -0.34 -9.91 0.86
N TYR A 88 -1.57 -10.14 0.39
CA TYR A 88 -1.97 -11.44 -0.15
C TYR A 88 -1.12 -11.83 -1.38
N ASP A 89 -1.00 -10.91 -2.34
CA ASP A 89 -0.21 -11.10 -3.55
C ASP A 89 1.27 -11.39 -3.21
N TYR A 90 1.86 -10.62 -2.30
CA TYR A 90 3.24 -10.82 -1.89
C TYR A 90 3.45 -12.17 -1.20
N GLN A 91 2.56 -12.56 -0.28
CA GLN A 91 2.65 -13.86 0.40
C GLN A 91 2.64 -15.01 -0.62
N SER A 92 1.73 -14.99 -1.59
CA SER A 92 1.64 -16.00 -2.64
C SER A 92 2.94 -16.12 -3.46
N VAL A 93 3.55 -14.97 -3.80
CA VAL A 93 4.85 -14.92 -4.48
C VAL A 93 5.97 -15.44 -3.59
N TYR A 94 5.99 -15.07 -2.31
CA TYR A 94 6.99 -15.51 -1.36
C TYR A 94 6.97 -17.03 -1.17
N ASP A 95 5.78 -17.61 -0.96
CA ASP A 95 5.61 -19.06 -0.78
C ASP A 95 6.10 -19.83 -2.00
N SER A 96 5.86 -19.28 -3.20
CA SER A 96 6.35 -19.84 -4.46
C SER A 96 7.88 -19.75 -4.56
N ALA A 97 8.46 -18.59 -4.23
CA ALA A 97 9.91 -18.40 -4.18
C ALA A 97 10.57 -19.33 -3.14
N PHE A 98 9.95 -19.51 -1.97
CA PHE A 98 10.43 -20.39 -0.91
C PHE A 98 10.53 -21.83 -1.39
N LYS A 99 9.45 -22.36 -1.98
CA LYS A 99 9.44 -23.70 -2.58
C LYS A 99 10.58 -23.85 -3.58
N PHE A 100 10.76 -22.88 -4.47
CA PHE A 100 11.81 -22.91 -5.49
C PHE A 100 13.24 -22.89 -4.88
N PHE A 101 13.50 -22.05 -3.87
CA PHE A 101 14.78 -22.01 -3.16
C PHE A 101 15.06 -23.32 -2.42
N MET A 102 14.05 -23.93 -1.81
CA MET A 102 14.16 -25.21 -1.11
C MET A 102 14.44 -26.37 -2.07
N GLU A 103 13.77 -26.43 -3.22
CA GLU A 103 13.98 -27.45 -4.25
C GLU A 103 15.37 -27.36 -4.88
N THR A 104 15.81 -26.15 -5.20
CA THR A 104 17.13 -25.90 -5.82
C THR A 104 18.29 -25.93 -4.82
N LYS A 105 18.00 -25.89 -3.51
CA LYS A 105 18.97 -25.82 -2.41
C LYS A 105 19.93 -24.63 -2.51
N LYS A 106 19.54 -23.57 -3.24
CA LYS A 106 20.32 -22.34 -3.36
C LYS A 106 20.00 -21.40 -2.20
N GLN A 107 21.01 -20.81 -1.58
CA GLN A 107 20.81 -19.76 -0.56
C GLN A 107 20.52 -18.39 -1.20
N THR A 108 20.95 -18.19 -2.45
CA THR A 108 20.73 -16.98 -3.23
C THR A 108 20.48 -17.32 -4.70
N MET A 109 19.73 -16.46 -5.39
CA MET A 109 19.50 -16.51 -6.84
C MET A 109 19.65 -15.11 -7.40
N ASP A 110 20.38 -14.96 -8.50
CA ASP A 110 20.74 -13.64 -9.07
C ASP A 110 21.35 -12.69 -8.04
N HIS A 111 22.15 -13.24 -7.11
CA HIS A 111 22.72 -12.56 -5.96
C HIS A 111 21.72 -12.05 -4.91
N LEU A 112 20.44 -12.40 -5.03
CA LEU A 112 19.37 -12.03 -4.10
C LEU A 112 19.09 -13.13 -3.09
N HIS A 113 18.80 -12.73 -1.86
CA HIS A 113 18.17 -13.59 -0.87
C HIS A 113 16.69 -13.80 -1.23
N ILE A 114 16.06 -14.81 -0.63
CA ILE A 114 14.67 -15.16 -0.90
C ILE A 114 13.69 -13.96 -0.81
N TYR A 115 13.84 -13.09 0.19
CA TYR A 115 12.92 -11.96 0.37
C TYR A 115 13.09 -10.88 -0.71
N ASP A 116 14.31 -10.62 -1.16
CA ASP A 116 14.59 -9.70 -2.26
C ASP A 116 14.17 -10.30 -3.61
N PHE A 117 14.38 -11.62 -3.78
CA PHE A 117 13.92 -12.34 -4.96
C PHE A 117 12.38 -12.33 -5.05
N ALA A 118 11.69 -12.67 -3.96
CA ALA A 118 10.24 -12.62 -3.89
C ALA A 118 9.71 -11.19 -4.15
N PHE A 119 10.37 -10.17 -3.59
CA PHE A 119 10.02 -8.78 -3.89
C PHE A 119 10.21 -8.45 -5.38
N LYS A 120 11.32 -8.87 -6.01
CA LYS A 120 11.57 -8.66 -7.44
C LYS A 120 10.45 -9.26 -8.31
N GLU A 121 10.06 -10.51 -8.03
CA GLU A 121 8.99 -11.18 -8.76
C GLU A 121 7.62 -10.52 -8.53
N PHE A 122 7.32 -10.17 -7.28
CA PHE A 122 6.12 -9.42 -6.93
C PHE A 122 6.06 -8.06 -7.63
N ALA A 123 7.18 -7.34 -7.64
CA ALA A 123 7.31 -6.04 -8.28
C ALA A 123 7.02 -6.11 -9.78
N PHE A 124 7.54 -7.11 -10.49
CA PHE A 124 7.20 -7.30 -11.90
C PHE A 124 5.72 -7.65 -12.12
N SER A 125 5.13 -8.45 -11.24
CA SER A 125 3.70 -8.74 -11.30
C SER A 125 2.85 -7.47 -11.07
N LEU A 126 3.22 -6.65 -10.08
CA LEU A 126 2.57 -5.37 -9.79
C LEU A 126 2.67 -4.39 -10.97
N LEU A 127 3.87 -4.25 -11.55
CA LEU A 127 4.09 -3.39 -12.72
C LEU A 127 3.27 -3.81 -13.93
N LYS A 128 3.13 -5.12 -14.16
CA LYS A 128 2.30 -5.63 -15.25
C LYS A 128 0.83 -5.24 -15.05
N GLY A 129 0.29 -5.45 -13.85
CA GLY A 129 -1.08 -5.02 -13.51
C GLY A 129 -1.26 -3.51 -13.65
N PHE A 130 -0.29 -2.74 -13.18
CA PHE A 130 -0.26 -1.28 -13.31
C PHE A 130 -0.32 -0.87 -14.78
N GLU A 131 0.57 -1.38 -15.64
CA GLU A 131 0.63 -1.03 -17.06
C GLU A 131 -0.68 -1.41 -17.77
N GLU A 132 -1.22 -2.60 -17.53
CA GLU A 132 -2.48 -3.06 -18.11
C GLU A 132 -3.69 -2.18 -17.74
N ALA A 133 -3.70 -1.61 -16.55
CA ALA A 133 -4.71 -0.67 -16.11
C ALA A 133 -4.44 0.74 -16.67
N PHE A 134 -3.19 1.20 -16.61
CA PHE A 134 -2.75 2.54 -17.00
C PHE A 134 -3.04 2.84 -18.47
N VAL A 135 -2.77 1.90 -19.38
CA VAL A 135 -3.00 2.08 -20.83
C VAL A 135 -4.48 2.21 -21.21
N LYS A 136 -5.41 1.85 -20.32
CA LYS A 136 -6.85 1.96 -20.54
C LYS A 136 -7.41 3.33 -20.11
N ILE A 137 -6.62 4.12 -19.38
CA ILE A 137 -7.08 5.40 -18.84
C ILE A 137 -7.00 6.47 -19.92
N LYS A 138 -8.09 7.20 -20.10
CA LYS A 138 -8.10 8.36 -20.98
C LYS A 138 -7.46 9.55 -20.27
N ILE A 139 -6.30 9.96 -20.77
CA ILE A 139 -5.53 11.07 -20.20
C ILE A 139 -6.20 12.40 -20.54
N ILE A 140 -6.50 13.18 -19.51
CA ILE A 140 -7.00 14.56 -19.65
C ILE A 140 -5.79 15.50 -19.68
N LYS A 141 -5.88 16.55 -20.50
CA LYS A 141 -4.79 17.51 -20.75
C LYS A 141 -4.20 18.11 -19.47
N LYS A 142 -5.02 18.31 -18.43
CA LYS A 142 -4.60 18.81 -17.11
C LYS A 142 -3.46 17.96 -16.51
N TYR A 143 -3.51 16.64 -16.66
CA TYR A 143 -2.58 15.69 -16.04
C TYR A 143 -1.49 15.19 -16.98
N GLU A 144 -1.39 15.72 -18.21
CA GLU A 144 -0.53 15.16 -19.26
C GLU A 144 0.95 15.12 -18.88
N VAL A 145 1.43 16.14 -18.14
CA VAL A 145 2.85 16.24 -17.72
C VAL A 145 3.21 15.11 -16.76
N ILE A 146 2.49 14.97 -15.65
CA ILE A 146 2.78 13.93 -14.65
C ILE A 146 2.58 12.53 -15.21
N ILE A 147 1.58 12.33 -16.06
CA ILE A 147 1.32 11.06 -16.74
C ILE A 147 2.47 10.69 -17.69
N GLN A 148 3.06 11.66 -18.39
CA GLN A 148 4.24 11.42 -19.22
C GLN A 148 5.47 11.03 -18.39
N GLU A 149 5.64 11.62 -17.20
CA GLU A 149 6.71 11.24 -16.27
C GLU A 149 6.56 9.82 -15.73
N ILE A 150 5.34 9.44 -15.32
CA ILE A 150 4.99 8.07 -14.94
C ILE A 150 5.32 7.11 -16.09
N THR A 151 4.86 7.45 -17.30
CA THR A 151 5.13 6.65 -18.51
C THR A 151 6.63 6.46 -18.74
N ASN A 152 7.43 7.52 -18.62
CA ASN A 152 8.88 7.46 -18.79
C ASN A 152 9.56 6.59 -17.72
N CYS A 153 9.06 6.62 -16.49
CA CYS A 153 9.52 5.76 -15.40
C CYS A 153 9.22 4.29 -15.69
N LEU A 154 8.01 3.96 -16.14
CA LEU A 154 7.64 2.60 -16.57
C LEU A 154 8.55 2.07 -17.69
N TYR A 155 8.91 2.92 -18.66
CA TYR A 155 9.81 2.51 -19.75
C TYR A 155 11.18 2.04 -19.27
N LYS A 156 11.67 2.59 -18.15
CA LYS A 156 12.94 2.15 -17.55
C LYS A 156 12.82 0.84 -16.80
N LEU A 157 11.62 0.52 -16.29
CA LEU A 157 11.29 -0.68 -15.52
C LEU A 157 11.00 -1.91 -16.39
N LYS A 158 11.31 -1.86 -17.69
CA LYS A 158 11.17 -2.99 -18.63
C LYS A 158 12.17 -4.12 -18.33
N GLU A 159 11.88 -5.29 -18.90
CA GLU A 159 12.50 -6.58 -18.59
C GLU A 159 14.04 -6.54 -18.40
N ASP A 160 14.51 -7.28 -17.39
CA ASP A 160 15.93 -7.48 -17.01
C ASP A 160 16.64 -6.28 -16.36
N ILE A 161 15.90 -5.50 -15.56
CA ILE A 161 16.48 -4.41 -14.77
C ILE A 161 17.25 -4.94 -13.54
N GLN A 162 18.35 -4.26 -13.20
CA GLN A 162 19.08 -4.54 -11.95
C GLN A 162 18.20 -4.26 -10.74
N PHE A 163 18.27 -5.13 -9.72
CA PHE A 163 17.40 -5.05 -8.54
C PHE A 163 17.45 -3.69 -7.83
N ASN A 164 18.63 -3.07 -7.68
CA ASN A 164 18.72 -1.76 -7.03
C ASN A 164 18.01 -0.67 -7.85
N ILE A 165 18.09 -0.72 -9.19
CA ILE A 165 17.39 0.22 -10.07
C ILE A 165 15.88 -0.03 -10.00
N LEU A 166 15.44 -1.29 -9.90
CA LEU A 166 14.02 -1.62 -9.67
C LEU A 166 13.50 -0.94 -8.41
N ILE A 167 14.25 -1.02 -7.30
CA ILE A 167 13.87 -0.37 -6.02
C ILE A 167 13.80 1.15 -6.19
N GLU A 168 14.83 1.78 -6.75
CA GLU A 168 14.89 3.23 -6.94
C GLU A 168 13.72 3.75 -7.80
N GLU A 169 13.43 3.09 -8.91
CA GLU A 169 12.34 3.49 -9.79
C GLU A 169 10.96 3.11 -9.19
N PHE A 170 10.87 2.15 -8.26
CA PHE A 170 9.66 1.89 -7.47
C PHE A 170 9.32 3.04 -6.52
N TYR A 171 10.32 3.57 -5.79
CA TYR A 171 10.13 4.78 -4.97
C TYR A 171 9.70 5.95 -5.85
N ARG A 172 10.38 6.13 -6.98
CA ARG A 172 10.04 7.20 -7.93
C ARG A 172 8.61 7.07 -8.48
N LEU A 173 8.15 5.86 -8.81
CA LEU A 173 6.77 5.64 -9.23
C LEU A 173 5.79 6.00 -8.11
N ASN A 174 6.07 5.58 -6.88
CA ASN A 174 5.25 5.93 -5.72
C ASN A 174 5.11 7.46 -5.57
N ASP A 175 6.22 8.18 -5.67
CA ASP A 175 6.25 9.64 -5.55
C ASP A 175 5.45 10.29 -6.69
N LEU A 176 5.67 9.87 -7.94
CA LEU A 176 4.95 10.43 -9.10
C LEU A 176 3.44 10.17 -9.06
N ILE A 177 3.00 9.01 -8.55
CA ILE A 177 1.58 8.72 -8.38
C ILE A 177 1.00 9.51 -7.20
N SER A 178 1.78 9.77 -6.16
CA SER A 178 1.38 10.64 -5.04
C SER A 178 1.24 12.09 -5.51
N ASP A 179 2.19 12.61 -6.30
CA ASP A 179 2.08 13.93 -6.93
C ASP A 179 0.84 14.02 -7.83
N LEU A 180 0.51 12.94 -8.56
CA LEU A 180 -0.72 12.88 -9.35
C LEU A 180 -1.97 12.97 -8.47
N LEU A 181 -1.98 12.31 -7.30
CA LEU A 181 -3.08 12.42 -6.34
C LEU A 181 -3.23 13.84 -5.82
N ASP A 182 -2.12 14.49 -5.45
CA ASP A 182 -2.14 15.87 -5.00
C ASP A 182 -2.75 16.79 -6.08
N ILE A 183 -2.38 16.63 -7.35
CA ILE A 183 -2.96 17.42 -8.46
C ILE A 183 -4.44 17.07 -8.73
N LEU A 184 -4.87 15.85 -8.42
CA LEU A 184 -6.28 15.42 -8.52
C LEU A 184 -7.12 15.96 -7.36
N GLU A 185 -6.51 16.21 -6.20
CA GLU A 185 -7.15 16.75 -5.00
C GLU A 185 -7.03 18.28 -4.88
N ASP A 186 -6.09 18.90 -5.59
CA ASP A 186 -5.88 20.34 -5.63
C ASP A 186 -7.01 21.05 -6.40
N ASP A 187 -7.90 21.67 -5.63
CA ASP A 187 -8.97 22.53 -6.11
C ASP A 187 -8.48 23.98 -6.21
N GLU A 188 -7.85 24.35 -7.33
CA GLU A 188 -7.55 25.77 -7.63
C GLU A 188 -8.82 26.67 -7.70
N THR A 189 -10.02 26.10 -7.62
CA THR A 189 -11.30 26.78 -7.87
C THR A 189 -12.36 26.63 -6.78
N ASP A 190 -12.02 26.16 -5.57
CA ASP A 190 -12.97 25.86 -4.46
C ASP A 190 -14.06 24.83 -4.86
N ASN A 191 -13.87 24.09 -5.95
CA ASN A 191 -14.87 23.20 -6.52
C ASN A 191 -14.55 21.74 -6.21
N THR A 192 -15.14 21.20 -5.15
CA THR A 192 -14.82 19.87 -4.58
C THR A 192 -15.30 18.66 -5.40
N GLU A 193 -15.72 18.86 -6.64
CA GLU A 193 -16.31 17.82 -7.50
C GLU A 193 -15.42 17.55 -8.72
N PHE A 194 -15.21 16.27 -9.06
CA PHE A 194 -14.55 15.87 -10.29
C PHE A 194 -15.32 16.37 -11.52
N GLU A 195 -14.60 16.89 -12.52
CA GLU A 195 -15.19 17.44 -13.74
C GLU A 195 -15.62 16.35 -14.73
N SER A 196 -15.11 15.12 -14.59
CA SER A 196 -15.49 14.01 -15.47
C SER A 196 -15.29 12.61 -14.88
N ASP A 197 -16.01 11.62 -15.43
CA ASP A 197 -15.82 10.19 -15.12
C ASP A 197 -14.36 9.72 -15.30
N ASN A 198 -13.61 10.31 -16.23
CA ASN A 198 -12.21 9.92 -16.45
C ASN A 198 -11.30 10.40 -15.31
N GLU A 199 -11.63 11.52 -14.65
CA GLU A 199 -10.91 11.96 -13.45
C GLU A 199 -11.20 11.04 -12.28
N VAL A 200 -12.45 10.60 -12.12
CA VAL A 200 -12.81 9.60 -11.10
C VAL A 200 -12.05 8.29 -11.33
N ILE A 201 -11.99 7.81 -12.59
CA ILE A 201 -11.23 6.61 -12.95
C ILE A 201 -9.73 6.80 -12.64
N LEU A 202 -9.17 7.96 -12.99
CA LEU A 202 -7.76 8.26 -12.75
C LEU A 202 -7.45 8.38 -11.26
N TYR A 203 -8.35 8.98 -10.47
CA TYR A 203 -8.25 9.06 -9.01
C TYR A 203 -8.27 7.68 -8.36
N ASN A 204 -9.24 6.84 -8.73
CA ASN A 204 -9.33 5.49 -8.20
C ASN A 204 -8.09 4.65 -8.55
N PHE A 205 -7.60 4.78 -9.78
CA PHE A 205 -6.36 4.15 -10.21
C PHE A 205 -5.16 4.64 -9.38
N ALA A 206 -5.03 5.96 -9.21
CA ALA A 206 -3.91 6.57 -8.53
C ALA A 206 -3.88 6.16 -7.03
N ILE A 207 -5.01 6.18 -6.32
CA ILE A 207 -5.07 5.73 -4.91
C ILE A 207 -4.70 4.26 -4.81
N TYR A 208 -5.31 3.42 -5.63
CA TYR A 208 -5.11 1.98 -5.53
C TYR A 208 -3.63 1.63 -5.75
N TYR A 209 -3.00 2.18 -6.78
CA TYR A 209 -1.62 1.86 -7.10
C TYR A 209 -0.59 2.60 -6.25
N SER A 210 -0.80 3.88 -5.88
CA SER A 210 0.08 4.53 -4.90
C SER A 210 0.13 3.73 -3.61
N THR A 211 -1.03 3.24 -3.16
CA THR A 211 -1.14 2.40 -1.98
C THR A 211 -0.38 1.08 -2.14
N LYS A 212 -0.52 0.37 -3.27
CA LYS A 212 0.23 -0.89 -3.49
C LYS A 212 1.74 -0.64 -3.56
N PHE A 213 2.20 0.41 -4.24
CA PHE A 213 3.63 0.73 -4.29
C PHE A 213 4.16 1.07 -2.90
N TYR A 214 3.51 2.00 -2.20
CA TYR A 214 3.87 2.40 -0.84
C TYR A 214 3.98 1.20 0.11
N PHE A 215 2.91 0.42 0.25
CA PHE A 215 2.90 -0.67 1.22
C PHE A 215 3.81 -1.83 0.82
N SER A 216 4.04 -2.06 -0.47
CA SER A 216 5.04 -3.05 -0.90
C SER A 216 6.47 -2.65 -0.49
N LEU A 217 6.82 -1.38 -0.67
CA LEU A 217 8.12 -0.83 -0.28
C LEU A 217 8.29 -0.82 1.24
N LEU A 218 7.28 -0.37 1.97
CA LEU A 218 7.27 -0.37 3.43
C LEU A 218 7.41 -1.81 3.96
N PHE A 219 6.65 -2.75 3.41
CA PHE A 219 6.73 -4.16 3.79
C PHE A 219 8.13 -4.73 3.57
N ARG A 220 8.76 -4.41 2.44
CA ARG A 220 10.14 -4.79 2.17
C ARG A 220 11.12 -4.20 3.18
N GLU A 221 11.02 -2.90 3.48
CA GLU A 221 11.88 -2.25 4.49
C GLU A 221 11.74 -2.92 5.86
N LEU A 222 10.53 -3.29 6.25
CA LEU A 222 10.24 -3.97 7.52
C LEU A 222 10.80 -5.40 7.54
N ILE A 223 10.68 -6.15 6.45
CA ILE A 223 11.35 -7.46 6.29
C ILE A 223 12.87 -7.28 6.45
N ILE A 224 13.46 -6.29 5.78
CA ILE A 224 14.89 -6.02 5.90
C ILE A 224 15.25 -5.68 7.35
N GLN A 225 14.50 -4.80 8.01
CA GLN A 225 14.74 -4.45 9.41
C GLN A 225 14.67 -5.70 10.32
N GLN A 226 13.75 -6.61 10.07
CA GLN A 226 13.64 -7.88 10.78
C GLN A 226 14.85 -8.79 10.52
N GLU A 227 15.30 -8.88 9.28
CA GLU A 227 16.49 -9.64 8.89
C GLU A 227 17.77 -9.09 9.56
N GLU A 228 17.90 -7.77 9.64
CA GLU A 228 19.00 -7.11 10.34
C GLU A 228 18.97 -7.40 11.85
N LYS A 229 17.79 -7.39 12.48
CA LYS A 229 17.62 -7.78 13.91
C LYS A 229 18.06 -9.22 14.14
N LEU A 230 17.64 -10.15 13.28
CA LEU A 230 17.94 -11.57 13.42
C LEU A 230 19.41 -11.91 13.15
N THR A 231 20.04 -11.24 12.18
CA THR A 231 21.41 -11.53 11.75
C THR A 231 22.47 -10.62 12.37
N LYS A 232 22.07 -9.51 13.00
CA LYS A 232 22.94 -8.44 13.52
C LYS A 232 23.85 -7.83 12.45
N LYS A 233 23.42 -7.86 11.19
CA LYS A 233 24.13 -7.28 10.05
C LYS A 233 23.25 -6.22 9.42
N ILE A 234 23.81 -5.06 9.12
CA ILE A 234 23.10 -4.02 8.36
C ILE A 234 23.05 -4.43 6.88
N ILE A 235 21.85 -4.42 6.32
CA ILE A 235 21.54 -4.76 4.93
C ILE A 235 21.23 -3.46 4.15
N MET A 236 20.47 -2.54 4.76
CA MET A 236 20.04 -1.29 4.15
C MET A 236 20.20 -0.15 5.15
N GLN A 237 20.98 0.88 4.79
CA GLN A 237 21.31 1.98 5.71
C GLN A 237 20.11 2.90 5.97
N GLU A 238 19.43 3.32 4.90
CA GLU A 238 18.28 4.22 4.97
C GLU A 238 16.99 3.44 4.72
N LYS A 239 15.95 3.68 5.52
CA LYS A 239 14.64 3.04 5.41
C LYS A 239 13.57 4.13 5.43
N PRO A 240 13.43 4.88 4.32
CA PRO A 240 12.65 6.10 4.29
C PRO A 240 11.17 5.89 4.60
N LEU A 241 10.55 4.79 4.19
CA LEU A 241 9.11 4.59 4.45
C LEU A 241 8.84 4.21 5.90
N ILE A 242 9.73 3.47 6.56
CA ILE A 242 9.63 3.26 8.01
C ILE A 242 9.73 4.61 8.74
N MET A 243 10.68 5.47 8.35
CA MET A 243 10.84 6.78 8.96
C MET A 243 9.59 7.66 8.73
N GLU A 244 9.04 7.65 7.51
CA GLU A 244 7.81 8.35 7.18
C GLU A 244 6.61 7.81 7.97
N GLU A 245 6.45 6.49 8.06
CA GLU A 245 5.37 5.87 8.84
C GLU A 245 5.46 6.23 10.32
N GLU A 246 6.66 6.23 10.91
CA GLU A 246 6.89 6.68 12.29
C GLU A 246 6.50 8.15 12.50
N LEU A 247 6.79 9.01 11.53
CA LEU A 247 6.37 10.42 11.54
C LEU A 247 4.85 10.54 11.44
N ARG A 248 4.22 9.88 10.47
CA ARG A 248 2.75 9.85 10.28
C ARG A 248 2.04 9.40 11.56
N ILE A 249 2.55 8.36 12.23
CA ILE A 249 2.00 7.88 13.51
C ILE A 249 2.20 8.91 14.62
N SER A 250 3.36 9.59 14.66
CA SER A 250 3.63 10.61 15.68
C SER A 250 2.70 11.83 15.53
N GLU A 251 2.45 12.26 14.30
CA GLU A 251 1.55 13.36 13.96
C GLU A 251 0.10 12.98 14.32
N THR A 252 -0.30 11.77 13.95
CA THR A 252 -1.60 11.19 14.30
C THR A 252 -1.83 11.24 15.82
N LYS A 253 -0.84 10.84 16.63
CA LYS A 253 -0.94 10.93 18.11
C LYS A 253 -1.09 12.36 18.63
N MET A 254 -0.46 13.33 17.97
CA MET A 254 -0.52 14.74 18.39
C MET A 254 -1.86 15.39 18.05
N VAL A 255 -2.51 14.94 16.98
CA VAL A 255 -3.75 15.54 16.45
C VAL A 255 -4.99 14.81 16.98
N SER A 256 -4.88 13.55 17.40
CA SER A 256 -6.06 12.79 17.81
C SER A 256 -6.60 13.21 19.19
N ASP A 257 -7.89 13.57 19.24
CA ASP A 257 -8.72 13.56 20.47
C ASP A 257 -9.14 12.11 20.87
N LEU A 258 -8.46 11.10 20.33
CA LEU A 258 -8.72 9.70 20.64
C LEU A 258 -8.34 9.43 22.10
N PRO A 259 -9.22 8.82 22.92
CA PRO A 259 -8.89 8.47 24.30
C PRO A 259 -7.61 7.63 24.32
N GLU A 260 -6.63 8.00 25.15
CA GLU A 260 -5.36 7.27 25.32
C GLU A 260 -5.58 5.75 25.44
N ASP A 261 -6.70 5.31 26.02
CA ASP A 261 -7.08 3.90 26.16
C ASP A 261 -7.24 3.12 24.84
N ILE A 262 -7.70 3.73 23.74
CA ILE A 262 -7.77 3.07 22.43
C ILE A 262 -6.36 2.93 21.86
N PHE A 263 -5.58 4.00 21.93
CA PHE A 263 -4.21 4.03 21.45
C PHE A 263 -3.31 2.99 22.16
N TYR A 264 -3.39 2.90 23.50
CA TYR A 264 -2.63 1.94 24.29
C TYR A 264 -3.16 0.51 24.19
N LYS A 265 -4.46 0.28 23.95
CA LYS A 265 -4.98 -1.07 23.64
C LYS A 265 -4.49 -1.58 22.29
N THR A 266 -4.37 -0.70 21.29
CA THR A 266 -3.96 -1.06 19.94
C THR A 266 -2.45 -1.33 19.81
N LEU A 267 -1.60 -0.67 20.61
CA LEU A 267 -0.15 -0.95 20.62
C LEU A 267 0.26 -2.16 21.49
N LYS A 268 -0.60 -2.59 22.41
CA LYS A 268 -0.28 -3.61 23.42
C LYS A 268 -0.84 -5.00 23.10
N ASN A 269 -1.72 -5.10 22.10
CA ASN A 269 -2.36 -6.33 21.60
C ASN A 269 -1.97 -6.62 20.14
#